data_AF-A0A9E2V268-F1
#
_entry.id   AF-A0A9E2V268-F1
#
_cell.length_a   1.000
_cell.length_b   1.000
_cell.length_c   1.000
_cell.angle_alpha   90.00
_cell.angle_beta   90.00
_cell.angle_gamma   90.00
#
_symmetry.space_group_name_H-M   'P 1'
#
loop_
_entity.id
_entity.type
_entity.pdbx_description
1 polymer ?
#
loop_
_entity_poly.entity_id
_entity_poly.type
_entity_poly.pdbx_seq_one_letter_code
_entity_poly.pdbx_strand_id
1 'polypeptide(L)' 'MRVQRAFSHNCSFNIQQASLYNLPYKDEIFDIILCNQVLEHIPDLLNALCELYRDQGNINICKLCSSYPASVVK' A
#
# COMPACT_ATOMS: atom_id res chain seq x y z
N MET A 1 15.73 -5.08 10.45
CA MET A 1 15.68 -3.77 11.14
C MET A 1 14.28 -3.16 11.35
N ARG A 2 13.23 -3.37 10.52
CA ARG A 2 11.85 -2.91 10.85
C ARG A 2 10.94 -3.97 11.48
N VAL A 3 10.96 -5.19 10.93
CA VAL A 3 10.21 -6.34 11.44
C VAL A 3 10.57 -6.68 12.90
N GLN A 4 11.86 -6.70 13.23
CA GLN A 4 12.34 -6.92 14.61
C GLN A 4 11.80 -5.90 15.63
N ARG A 5 11.50 -4.67 15.19
CA ARG A 5 10.98 -3.61 16.06
C ARG A 5 9.48 -3.78 16.34
N ALA A 6 8.75 -4.43 15.43
CA ALA A 6 7.36 -4.80 15.68
C ALA A 6 7.29 -5.87 16.79
N PHE A 7 8.17 -6.87 16.75
CA PHE A 7 8.24 -7.89 17.80
C PHE A 7 8.54 -7.32 19.20
N SER A 8 9.29 -6.22 19.31
CA SER A 8 9.65 -5.65 20.62
C SER A 8 8.54 -4.86 21.31
N HIS A 9 7.44 -4.51 20.61
CA HIS A 9 6.36 -3.68 21.15
C HIS A 9 5.05 -4.44 21.39
N ASN A 10 5.08 -5.77 21.32
CA ASN A 10 3.91 -6.63 21.56
C ASN A 10 2.67 -6.23 20.73
N CYS A 11 2.88 -5.72 19.52
CA CYS A 11 1.81 -5.36 18.60
C CYS A 11 1.42 -6.58 17.75
N SER A 12 0.11 -6.72 17.48
CA SER A 12 -0.40 -7.72 16.54
C SER A 12 -0.11 -7.26 15.11
N PHE A 13 0.64 -8.07 14.36
CA PHE A 13 0.92 -7.80 12.96
C PHE A 13 0.92 -9.11 12.16
N ASN A 14 0.58 -9.01 10.88
CA ASN A 14 0.68 -10.10 9.93
C ASN A 14 1.68 -9.69 8.82
N ILE A 15 2.56 -10.62 8.42
CA ILE A 15 3.49 -10.43 7.32
C ILE A 15 3.12 -11.42 6.24
N GLN A 16 2.76 -10.91 5.07
CA GLN A 16 2.44 -11.72 3.91
C GLN A 16 3.25 -11.25 2.70
N GLN A 17 3.75 -12.22 1.93
CA GLN A 17 4.32 -11.95 0.62
C GLN A 17 3.19 -11.98 -0.41
N ALA A 18 3.01 -10.89 -1.15
CA ALA A 18 1.99 -10.76 -2.18
C ALA A 18 2.49 -9.83 -3.31
N SER A 19 1.84 -9.92 -4.48
CA SER A 19 2.04 -8.99 -5.58
C SER A 19 1.08 -7.81 -5.43
N LEU A 20 1.55 -6.59 -5.72
CA LEU A 20 0.67 -5.42 -5.71
C LEU A 20 -0.35 -5.44 -6.85
N TYR A 21 -0.08 -6.19 -7.91
CA TYR A 21 -0.98 -6.32 -9.05
C TYR A 21 -2.16 -7.28 -8.80
N ASN A 22 -2.13 -8.05 -7.72
CA ASN A 22 -3.17 -9.01 -7.41
C ASN A 22 -3.14 -9.32 -5.91
N LEU A 23 -3.71 -8.40 -5.13
CA LEU A 23 -3.74 -8.55 -3.68
C LEU A 23 -4.76 -9.63 -3.28
N PRO A 24 -4.38 -10.57 -2.40
CA PRO A 24 -5.24 -11.70 -2.00
C PRO A 24 -6.25 -11.30 -0.92
N TYR A 25 -6.79 -10.09 -1.01
CA TYR A 25 -7.73 -9.51 -0.06
C TYR A 25 -9.05 -9.21 -0.79
N LYS A 26 -10.15 -9.17 -0.05
CA LYS A 26 -11.41 -8.66 -0.58
C LYS A 26 -11.40 -7.14 -0.54
N ASP A 27 -12.30 -6.57 -1.33
CA ASP A 27 -12.52 -5.13 -1.44
C ASP A 27 -12.83 -4.50 -0.06
N GLU A 28 -12.36 -3.27 0.13
CA GLU A 28 -12.61 -2.44 1.32
C GLU A 28 -12.19 -3.04 2.67
N ILE A 29 -11.21 -3.95 2.71
CA ILE A 29 -10.74 -4.57 3.96
C ILE A 29 -9.82 -3.64 4.78
N PHE A 30 -9.11 -2.71 4.14
CA PHE A 30 -8.09 -1.89 4.82
C PHE A 30 -8.53 -0.44 5.00
N ASP A 31 -8.40 0.08 6.22
CA ASP A 31 -8.66 1.48 6.52
C ASP A 31 -7.55 2.41 6.00
N ILE A 32 -6.29 1.98 6.11
CA ILE A 32 -5.10 2.78 5.78
C ILE A 32 -4.07 1.90 5.09
N ILE A 33 -3.61 2.35 3.91
CA ILE A 33 -2.49 1.73 3.20
C ILE A 33 -1.30 2.69 3.19
N LEU A 34 -0.16 2.22 3.70
CA LEU A 34 1.10 2.97 3.70
C LEU A 34 2.06 2.38 2.68
N CYS A 35 2.53 3.22 1.76
CA CYS A 35 3.49 2.82 0.73
C CYS A 35 4.52 3.95 0.56
N ASN A 36 5.80 3.65 0.77
CA ASN A 36 6.87 4.65 0.67
C ASN A 36 7.90 4.26 -0.39
N GLN A 37 8.08 5.10 -1.41
CA GLN A 37 9.08 4.93 -2.49
C GLN A 37 9.03 3.58 -3.23
N VAL A 38 7.94 2.82 -3.14
CA VAL A 38 7.79 1.56 -3.89
C VAL A 38 7.13 1.82 -5.24
N LEU A 39 6.12 2.69 -5.29
CA LEU A 39 5.33 2.96 -6.50
C LEU A 39 6.18 3.53 -7.66
N GLU A 40 7.32 4.13 -7.37
CA GLU A 40 8.22 4.69 -8.40
C GLU A 40 8.97 3.64 -9.21
N HIS A 41 9.05 2.42 -8.70
CA HIS A 41 9.70 1.30 -9.36
C HIS A 41 8.71 0.33 -10.00
N ILE A 42 7.41 0.64 -9.96
CA ILE A 42 6.37 -0.22 -10.53
C ILE A 42 6.20 0.10 -12.01
N PRO A 43 6.46 -0.87 -12.91
CA PRO A 43 6.34 -0.66 -14.36
C PRO A 43 4.94 -0.24 -14.79
N ASP A 44 3.90 -0.82 -14.19
CA ASP A 44 2.50 -0.52 -14.49
C ASP A 44 1.80 0.09 -13.28
N LEU A 45 2.06 1.37 -13.08
CA LEU A 45 1.53 2.11 -11.93
C LEU A 45 0.00 2.14 -11.92
N LEU A 46 -0.66 2.21 -13.08
CA LEU A 46 -2.11 2.33 -13.15
C LEU A 46 -2.79 1.05 -12.67
N ASN A 47 -2.36 -0.11 -13.13
CA ASN A 47 -2.92 -1.38 -12.67
C ASN A 47 -2.67 -1.61 -11.16
N ALA A 48 -1.50 -1.26 -10.66
CA ALA A 48 -1.20 -1.31 -9.24
C ALA A 48 -2.08 -0.36 -8.40
N LEU A 49 -2.36 0.84 -8.91
CA LEU A 49 -3.27 1.77 -8.24
C LEU A 49 -4.71 1.26 -8.29
N CYS A 50 -5.18 0.69 -9.41
CA CYS A 50 -6.52 0.10 -9.48
C CYS A 50 -6.74 -0.95 -8.39
N GLU A 51 -5.78 -1.86 -8.16
CA GLU A 51 -5.88 -2.84 -7.07
C GLU A 51 -5.87 -2.18 -5.68
N LEU A 52 -5.04 -1.15 -5.49
CA LEU A 52 -5.03 -0.39 -4.23
C LEU A 52 -6.35 0.35 -3.97
N TYR A 53 -6.97 0.91 -5.01
CA TYR A 53 -8.28 1.55 -4.91
C TYR A 53 -9.39 0.51 -4.68
N ARG A 54 -9.30 -0.68 -5.29
CA ARG A 54 -10.25 -1.78 -5.08
C ARG A 54 -10.31 -2.19 -3.59
N ASP A 55 -9.17 -2.24 -2.94
CA ASP A 55 -9.07 -2.62 -1.53
C ASP A 55 -9.43 -1.44 -0.56
N GLN A 56 -9.81 -0.26 -1.06
CA GLN A 56 -10.05 0.97 -0.26
C GLN A 56 -11.48 1.50 -0.38
N GLY A 57 -12.16 1.68 0.76
CA GLY A 57 -13.46 2.38 0.86
C GLY A 57 -13.36 3.90 1.08
N ASN A 58 -12.16 4.46 1.36
CA ASN A 58 -11.87 5.91 1.45
C ASN A 58 -10.34 6.11 1.58
N ILE A 59 -9.74 6.94 0.73
CA ILE A 59 -8.28 6.94 0.52
C ILE A 59 -7.54 7.84 1.50
N ASN A 60 -6.65 7.23 2.29
CA ASN A 60 -5.51 7.91 2.94
C ASN A 60 -4.21 7.18 2.56
N ILE A 61 -3.85 7.16 1.27
CA ILE A 61 -2.52 6.72 0.85
C ILE A 61 -1.52 7.80 1.26
N CYS A 62 -0.89 7.65 2.42
CA CYS A 62 0.21 8.52 2.82
C CYS A 62 1.46 8.15 2.01
N LYS A 63 1.53 8.69 0.78
CA LYS A 63 2.71 8.59 -0.09
C LYS A 63 3.76 9.58 0.41
N LEU A 64 4.82 9.07 1.04
CA LEU A 64 5.89 9.87 1.61
C LEU A 64 6.91 10.42 0.57
N CYS A 65 6.60 10.39 -0.74
CA CYS A 65 7.53 10.84 -1.79
C CYS A 65 6.82 11.69 -2.88
N SER A 66 7.36 12.88 -3.17
CA SER A 66 6.72 13.97 -3.94
C SER A 66 6.82 13.87 -5.47
N SER A 67 7.12 12.69 -6.02
CA SER A 67 7.61 12.58 -7.41
C SER A 67 6.52 12.36 -8.47
N TYR A 68 5.24 12.23 -8.09
CA TYR A 68 4.13 11.99 -9.03
C TYR A 68 3.11 13.13 -9.03
N PRO A 69 2.59 13.54 -10.21
CA PRO A 69 1.57 14.57 -10.28
C PRO A 69 0.30 14.09 -9.58
N ALA A 70 -0.29 14.96 -8.74
CA ALA A 70 -1.51 14.71 -7.98
C ALA A 70 -2.73 14.33 -8.85
N SER A 71 -2.64 14.47 -10.18
CA SER A 71 -3.67 14.06 -11.13
C SER A 71 -3.90 12.56 -11.24
N VAL A 72 -2.95 11.73 -10.77
CA VAL A 72 -3.04 10.26 -10.81
C VAL A 72 -3.65 9.68 -9.53
N VAL A 73 -3.75 10.49 -8.47
CA VAL A 73 -4.35 10.11 -7.18
C VAL A 73 -5.58 11.00 -6.97
N LYS A 74 -6.67 10.67 -7.64
CA LYS A 74 -7.98 11.32 -7.42
C LYS A 74 -8.98 10.28 -6.97
#